data_AF-A0A9P9HKE4-F1
#
_entry.id   AF-A0A9P9HKE4-F1
#
_cell.length_a   1.000
_cell.length_b   1.000
_cell.length_c   1.000
_cell.angle_alpha   90.00
_cell.angle_beta   90.00
_cell.angle_gamma   90.00
#
_symmetry.space_group_name_H-M   'P 1'
#
loop_
_entity.id
_entity.type
_entity.pdbx_description
1 polymer ?
#
loop_
_entity_poly.entity_id
_entity_poly.type
_entity_poly.pdbx_seq_one_letter_code
_entity_poly.pdbx_strand_id
1 'polypeptide(L)'
;MKFSTIATLLSTSAGVLAGPSATAKKATAIESIKGDNGITTPLPIQPGMVDDCDAFYYVKPGDNCLIISAQFGISFDQFKEWNPTVGKDCLSLWADANVCVRTIGFKYPEIAACYVSEDILPWGNNKPDARRAAAEWCQKGANGIYNIGEKRSKCVDAPSGDGKFIFEIYNEWGIRQAILPTECRKNLVLPIDGCPEGGQGRVKSWHMETTLEKGKC
;
A
#
# COMPACT_ATOMS: atom_id res chain seq x y z
N MET A 1 -19.53 -3.80 -18.11
CA MET A 1 -19.89 -4.00 -19.55
C MET A 1 -20.23 -5.47 -19.78
N LYS A 2 -21.16 -5.81 -20.69
CA LYS A 2 -21.52 -7.20 -21.01
C LYS A 2 -20.42 -7.85 -21.83
N PHE A 3 -19.80 -8.93 -21.32
CA PHE A 3 -18.84 -9.73 -22.08
C PHE A 3 -19.60 -10.81 -22.86
N SER A 4 -19.51 -10.75 -24.19
CA SER A 4 -20.12 -11.72 -25.11
C SER A 4 -19.19 -12.93 -25.28
N THR A 5 -19.77 -14.11 -25.11
CA THR A 5 -19.19 -15.45 -25.24
C THR A 5 -18.61 -15.70 -26.65
N ILE A 6 -17.44 -16.34 -26.76
CA ILE A 6 -16.94 -16.90 -28.02
C ILE A 6 -16.98 -18.43 -27.96
N ALA A 7 -17.53 -18.98 -29.03
CA ALA A 7 -18.06 -20.32 -29.19
C ALA A 7 -17.01 -21.44 -29.26
N THR A 8 -17.43 -22.59 -28.73
CA THR A 8 -16.84 -23.92 -28.94
C THR A 8 -17.00 -24.34 -30.40
N LEU A 9 -15.91 -24.75 -31.04
CA LEU A 9 -15.96 -25.52 -32.30
C LEU A 9 -15.15 -26.81 -32.13
N LEU A 10 -15.87 -27.92 -31.97
CA LEU A 10 -15.37 -29.26 -32.25
C LEU A 10 -15.57 -29.52 -33.74
N SER A 11 -14.52 -29.93 -34.45
CA SER A 11 -14.66 -30.62 -35.73
C SER A 11 -13.53 -31.61 -35.91
N THR A 12 -13.93 -32.87 -36.03
CA THR A 12 -13.14 -34.07 -36.29
C THR A 12 -12.60 -34.12 -37.73
N SER A 13 -11.53 -34.91 -37.88
CA SER A 13 -11.16 -35.78 -39.02
C SER A 13 -9.83 -35.49 -39.72
N ALA A 14 -9.23 -36.59 -40.18
CA ALA A 14 -7.81 -36.88 -40.34
C ALA A 14 -7.22 -36.50 -41.72
N GLY A 15 -5.88 -36.46 -41.82
CA GLY A 15 -5.17 -36.65 -43.10
C GLY A 15 -4.01 -35.69 -43.45
N VAL A 16 -2.85 -35.88 -42.81
CA VAL A 16 -1.48 -36.00 -43.39
C VAL A 16 -0.98 -35.05 -44.53
N LEU A 17 0.06 -34.27 -44.16
CA LEU A 17 1.24 -33.76 -44.92
C LEU A 17 1.10 -32.70 -46.04
N ALA A 18 1.36 -31.44 -45.68
CA ALA A 18 2.39 -30.56 -46.27
C ALA A 18 2.35 -29.22 -45.52
N GLY A 19 3.33 -28.94 -44.66
CA GLY A 19 3.33 -27.73 -43.82
C GLY A 19 3.72 -26.48 -44.62
N PRO A 20 2.87 -25.45 -44.71
CA PRO A 20 3.35 -24.11 -45.04
C PRO A 20 4.10 -23.57 -43.83
N SER A 21 5.34 -23.11 -44.03
CA SER A 21 6.11 -22.39 -43.03
C SER A 21 5.38 -21.08 -42.71
N ALA A 22 4.55 -21.11 -41.68
CA ALA A 22 3.94 -19.91 -41.11
C ALA A 22 5.03 -19.14 -40.37
N THR A 23 5.43 -18.01 -40.95
CA THR A 23 6.29 -17.04 -40.28
C THR A 23 5.57 -16.56 -39.02
N ALA A 24 6.07 -16.94 -37.85
CA ALA A 24 5.55 -16.48 -36.57
C ALA A 24 5.70 -14.96 -36.48
N LYS A 25 4.59 -14.23 -36.58
CA LYS A 25 4.56 -12.81 -36.19
C LYS A 25 4.83 -12.75 -34.69
N LYS A 26 5.88 -12.02 -34.31
CA LYS A 26 6.19 -11.67 -32.93
C LYS A 26 4.96 -10.99 -32.32
N ALA A 27 4.38 -11.60 -31.28
CA ALA A 27 3.25 -11.04 -30.55
C ALA A 27 3.67 -9.71 -29.91
N THR A 28 2.96 -8.65 -30.25
CA THR A 28 3.08 -7.34 -29.60
C THR A 28 2.54 -7.49 -28.17
N ALA A 29 3.24 -6.93 -27.18
CA ALA A 29 2.79 -6.92 -25.80
C ALA A 29 1.37 -6.32 -25.73
N ILE A 30 0.46 -6.95 -24.98
CA ILE A 30 -0.91 -6.47 -24.80
C ILE A 30 -0.81 -5.29 -23.83
N GLU A 31 -0.64 -4.09 -24.37
CA GLU A 31 -0.42 -2.87 -23.59
C GLU A 31 -1.69 -2.47 -22.83
N SER A 32 -1.47 -1.86 -21.67
CA SER A 32 -2.47 -1.37 -20.73
C SER A 32 -3.62 -0.58 -21.37
N ILE A 33 -4.83 -0.71 -20.85
CA ILE A 33 -6.01 0.00 -21.36
C ILE A 33 -6.31 1.19 -20.45
N LYS A 34 -6.46 2.39 -21.02
CA LYS A 34 -6.95 3.56 -20.27
C LYS A 34 -8.47 3.51 -20.19
N GLY A 35 -9.01 3.42 -18.98
CA GLY A 35 -10.46 3.44 -18.73
C GLY A 35 -11.06 4.85 -18.74
N ASP A 36 -12.38 4.93 -18.72
CA ASP A 36 -13.15 6.19 -18.66
C ASP A 36 -12.89 6.98 -17.36
N ASN A 37 -12.40 6.30 -16.33
CA ASN A 37 -11.93 6.88 -15.06
C ASN A 37 -10.53 7.52 -15.15
N GLY A 38 -9.90 7.50 -16.34
CA GLY A 38 -8.57 8.06 -16.56
C GLY A 38 -7.41 7.19 -16.07
N ILE A 39 -7.69 6.01 -15.51
CA ILE A 39 -6.69 5.07 -14.99
C ILE A 39 -6.24 4.13 -16.09
N THR A 40 -4.93 3.91 -16.16
CA THR A 40 -4.31 2.94 -17.05
C THR A 40 -4.24 1.59 -16.36
N THR A 41 -5.09 0.66 -16.77
CA THR A 41 -5.17 -0.69 -16.20
C THR A 41 -4.15 -1.61 -16.87
N PRO A 42 -3.22 -2.22 -16.13
CA PRO A 42 -2.24 -3.16 -16.68
C PRO A 42 -2.91 -4.47 -17.11
N LEU A 43 -2.42 -5.06 -18.19
CA LEU A 43 -2.87 -6.35 -18.69
C LEU A 43 -1.79 -7.43 -18.47
N PRO A 44 -2.19 -8.72 -18.37
CA PRO A 44 -3.57 -9.21 -18.28
C PRO A 44 -4.17 -8.95 -16.90
N ILE A 45 -5.51 -8.90 -16.80
CA ILE A 45 -6.24 -8.77 -15.53
C ILE A 45 -6.92 -10.10 -15.19
N GLN A 46 -7.14 -10.34 -13.90
CA GLN A 46 -8.08 -11.35 -13.46
C GLN A 46 -9.50 -10.90 -13.87
N PRO A 47 -10.30 -11.76 -14.55
CA PRO A 47 -11.64 -11.38 -14.98
C PRO A 47 -12.52 -10.89 -13.83
N GLY A 48 -13.41 -9.95 -14.09
CA GLY A 48 -14.36 -9.47 -13.08
C GLY A 48 -13.76 -8.62 -11.95
N MET A 49 -12.47 -8.25 -12.03
CA MET A 49 -11.89 -7.18 -11.21
C MET A 49 -12.70 -5.88 -11.38
N VAL A 50 -12.84 -5.11 -10.30
CA VAL A 50 -13.61 -3.86 -10.30
C VAL A 50 -13.03 -2.79 -11.24
N ASP A 51 -13.91 -1.95 -11.78
CA ASP A 51 -13.57 -0.93 -12.77
C ASP A 51 -12.93 0.34 -12.13
N ASP A 52 -13.15 0.58 -10.84
CA ASP A 52 -12.63 1.72 -10.08
C ASP A 52 -11.30 1.41 -9.36
N CYS A 53 -10.60 0.37 -9.80
CA CYS A 53 -9.29 0.04 -9.28
C CYS A 53 -8.24 1.09 -9.64
N ASP A 54 -7.45 1.55 -8.67
CA ASP A 54 -6.38 2.54 -8.87
C ASP A 54 -4.99 2.07 -8.41
N ALA A 55 -4.89 0.86 -7.84
CA ALA A 55 -3.64 0.16 -7.61
C ALA A 55 -3.80 -1.33 -7.88
N PHE A 56 -2.82 -1.88 -8.60
CA PHE A 56 -2.84 -3.26 -9.09
C PHE A 56 -1.68 -4.07 -8.51
N TYR A 57 -1.90 -5.35 -8.29
CA TYR A 57 -0.86 -6.33 -7.98
C TYR A 57 -0.82 -7.41 -9.05
N TYR A 58 0.36 -7.66 -9.62
CA TYR A 58 0.57 -8.77 -10.55
C TYR A 58 0.86 -10.04 -9.75
N VAL A 59 -0.09 -10.97 -9.78
CA VAL A 59 -0.07 -12.21 -9.00
C VAL A 59 1.05 -13.12 -9.49
N LYS A 60 1.91 -13.55 -8.57
CA LYS A 60 2.98 -14.51 -8.88
C LYS A 60 2.52 -15.94 -8.59
N PRO A 61 3.10 -16.93 -9.28
CA PRO A 61 2.88 -18.33 -8.92
C PRO A 61 3.19 -18.59 -7.44
N GLY A 62 2.23 -19.17 -6.72
CA GLY A 62 2.32 -19.47 -5.29
C GLY A 62 1.75 -18.40 -4.36
N ASP A 63 1.38 -17.22 -4.88
CA ASP A 63 0.65 -16.23 -4.09
C ASP A 63 -0.75 -16.72 -3.74
N ASN A 64 -1.30 -16.19 -2.65
CA ASN A 64 -2.71 -16.35 -2.31
C ASN A 64 -3.29 -15.02 -1.80
N CYS A 65 -4.62 -14.93 -1.80
CA CYS A 65 -5.33 -13.69 -1.45
C CYS A 65 -5.01 -13.21 -0.04
N LEU A 66 -4.80 -14.11 0.94
CA LEU A 66 -4.49 -13.69 2.31
C LEU A 66 -3.12 -13.01 2.37
N ILE A 67 -2.12 -13.58 1.71
CA ILE A 67 -0.78 -12.98 1.62
C ILE A 67 -0.86 -11.63 0.90
N ILE A 68 -1.54 -11.55 -0.24
CA ILE A 68 -1.68 -10.29 -1.01
C ILE A 68 -2.44 -9.24 -0.18
N SER A 69 -3.58 -9.60 0.41
CA SER A 69 -4.39 -8.67 1.21
C SER A 69 -3.57 -8.12 2.39
N ALA A 70 -2.88 -9.01 3.11
CA ALA A 70 -2.00 -8.64 4.19
C ALA A 70 -0.88 -7.72 3.70
N GLN A 71 -0.24 -8.02 2.57
CA GLN A 71 0.84 -7.22 1.99
C GLN A 71 0.42 -5.78 1.66
N PHE A 72 -0.84 -5.58 1.28
CA PHE A 72 -1.40 -4.27 0.93
C PHE A 72 -2.18 -3.61 2.07
N GLY A 73 -2.30 -4.24 3.24
CA GLY A 73 -2.99 -3.69 4.40
C GLY A 73 -4.50 -3.55 4.25
N ILE A 74 -5.10 -4.48 3.50
CA ILE A 74 -6.54 -4.54 3.26
C ILE A 74 -7.10 -5.85 3.83
N SER A 75 -8.38 -5.88 4.15
CA SER A 75 -9.01 -7.10 4.63
C SER A 75 -9.20 -8.10 3.48
N PHE A 76 -9.28 -9.38 3.81
CA PHE A 76 -9.59 -10.42 2.82
C PHE A 76 -10.95 -10.17 2.15
N ASP A 77 -11.93 -9.63 2.89
CA ASP A 77 -13.23 -9.30 2.35
C ASP A 77 -13.18 -8.14 1.35
N GLN A 78 -12.40 -7.09 1.64
CA GLN A 78 -12.15 -6.01 0.68
C GLN A 78 -11.47 -6.52 -0.59
N PHE A 79 -10.47 -7.39 -0.46
CA PHE A 79 -9.79 -7.96 -1.62
C PHE A 79 -10.75 -8.79 -2.49
N LYS A 80 -11.63 -9.59 -1.89
CA LYS A 80 -12.67 -10.35 -2.62
C LYS A 80 -13.71 -9.43 -3.24
N GLU A 81 -14.10 -8.37 -2.56
CA GLU A 81 -15.03 -7.38 -3.09
C GLU A 81 -14.49 -6.74 -4.37
N TRP A 82 -13.19 -6.42 -4.39
CA TRP A 82 -12.54 -5.83 -5.55
C TRP A 82 -12.16 -6.85 -6.64
N ASN A 83 -12.10 -8.13 -6.29
CA ASN A 83 -11.71 -9.23 -7.18
C ASN A 83 -12.66 -10.43 -7.03
N PRO A 84 -13.96 -10.29 -7.34
CA PRO A 84 -14.99 -11.28 -7.00
C PRO A 84 -14.74 -12.68 -7.59
N THR A 85 -14.02 -12.78 -8.71
CA THR A 85 -13.74 -14.06 -9.38
C THR A 85 -12.65 -14.89 -8.71
N VAL A 86 -11.94 -14.36 -7.70
CA VAL A 86 -11.03 -15.17 -6.87
C VAL A 86 -11.79 -16.24 -6.08
N GLY A 87 -13.10 -16.05 -5.93
CA GLY A 87 -13.99 -16.92 -5.17
C GLY A 87 -13.92 -16.66 -3.66
N LYS A 88 -14.93 -17.14 -2.93
CA LYS A 88 -15.05 -16.92 -1.47
C LYS A 88 -13.85 -17.47 -0.69
N ASP A 89 -13.30 -18.58 -1.17
CA ASP A 89 -12.18 -19.30 -0.56
C ASP A 89 -10.84 -19.01 -1.24
N CYS A 90 -10.77 -18.01 -2.14
CA CYS A 90 -9.57 -17.65 -2.91
C CYS A 90 -9.01 -18.78 -3.82
N LEU A 91 -9.78 -19.81 -4.13
CA LEU A 91 -9.30 -20.95 -4.93
C LEU A 91 -9.19 -20.65 -6.44
N SER A 92 -9.65 -19.48 -6.88
CA SER A 92 -9.68 -19.08 -8.29
C SER A 92 -8.83 -17.84 -8.56
N LEU A 93 -7.85 -17.55 -7.70
CA LEU A 93 -6.83 -16.53 -7.95
C LEU A 93 -5.95 -16.98 -9.13
N TRP A 94 -5.85 -16.15 -10.17
CA TRP A 94 -5.04 -16.46 -11.34
C TRP A 94 -3.62 -15.94 -11.13
N ALA A 95 -2.62 -16.82 -11.25
CA ALA A 95 -1.24 -16.38 -11.42
C ALA A 95 -1.07 -15.68 -12.78
N ASP A 96 -0.03 -14.85 -12.88
CA ASP A 96 0.31 -14.10 -14.07
C ASP A 96 -0.79 -13.15 -14.56
N ALA A 97 -1.61 -12.65 -13.63
CA ALA A 97 -2.69 -11.69 -13.87
C ALA A 97 -2.70 -10.58 -12.82
N ASN A 98 -3.20 -9.41 -13.19
CA ASN A 98 -3.36 -8.29 -12.27
C ASN A 98 -4.68 -8.39 -11.50
N VAL A 99 -4.60 -8.14 -10.20
CA VAL A 99 -5.72 -8.00 -9.27
C VAL A 99 -5.73 -6.61 -8.65
N CYS A 100 -6.89 -6.17 -8.19
CA CYS A 100 -7.06 -4.90 -7.55
C CYS A 100 -6.66 -4.96 -6.07
N VAL A 101 -5.86 -3.99 -5.63
CA VAL A 101 -5.42 -3.86 -4.23
C VAL A 101 -5.70 -2.49 -3.62
N ARG A 102 -6.33 -1.59 -4.39
CA ARG A 102 -6.91 -0.33 -3.92
C ARG A 102 -7.88 0.22 -4.96
N THR A 103 -9.00 0.78 -4.49
CA THR A 103 -9.97 1.50 -5.34
C THR A 103 -9.87 3.01 -5.13
N ILE A 104 -10.38 3.77 -6.09
CA ILE A 104 -10.46 5.23 -6.03
C ILE A 104 -11.16 5.67 -4.73
N GLY A 105 -10.51 6.55 -3.98
CA GLY A 105 -11.08 7.12 -2.76
C GLY A 105 -11.00 6.22 -1.53
N PHE A 106 -10.47 5.01 -1.65
CA PHE A 106 -10.19 4.16 -0.49
C PHE A 106 -9.23 4.86 0.47
N LYS A 107 -9.59 4.86 1.76
CA LYS A 107 -8.77 5.38 2.85
C LYS A 107 -8.40 4.23 3.77
N TYR A 108 -7.10 4.07 3.99
CA TYR A 108 -6.63 3.13 5.00
C TYR A 108 -7.12 3.57 6.39
N PRO A 109 -7.49 2.63 7.27
CA PRO A 109 -7.73 2.96 8.67
C PRO A 109 -6.50 3.64 9.26
N GLU A 110 -6.72 4.81 9.85
CA GLU A 110 -5.71 5.55 10.59
C GLU A 110 -5.93 5.27 12.08
N ILE A 111 -4.94 4.65 12.73
CA ILE A 111 -5.02 4.27 14.14
C ILE A 111 -3.99 5.08 14.92
N ALA A 112 -4.42 5.76 15.98
CA ALA A 112 -3.56 6.35 16.99
C ALA A 112 -3.75 5.60 18.31
N ALA A 113 -2.66 5.07 18.87
CA ALA A 113 -2.62 4.38 20.15
C ALA A 113 -1.79 5.20 21.13
N CYS A 114 -2.45 5.83 22.08
CA CYS A 114 -1.81 6.72 23.05
C CYS A 114 -1.27 5.92 24.23
N TYR A 115 -0.12 6.34 24.74
CA TYR A 115 0.49 5.76 25.93
C TYR A 115 1.20 6.84 26.74
N VAL A 116 1.40 6.53 28.03
CA VAL A 116 2.05 7.43 28.98
C VAL A 116 3.26 6.73 29.57
N SER A 117 4.30 7.48 29.89
CA SER A 117 5.52 6.98 30.54
C SER A 117 6.11 8.10 31.40
N GLU A 118 6.90 7.76 32.41
CA GLU A 118 7.50 8.74 33.33
C GLU A 118 8.38 9.76 32.61
N ASP A 119 9.02 9.35 31.51
CA ASP A 119 9.90 10.21 30.72
C ASP A 119 9.18 11.00 29.63
N ILE A 120 7.92 10.68 29.36
CA ILE A 120 7.10 11.32 28.32
C ILE A 120 6.30 12.45 28.96
N LEU A 121 6.37 13.63 28.34
CA LEU A 121 5.67 14.82 28.74
C LEU A 121 4.39 15.00 27.91
N PRO A 122 3.33 15.62 28.47
CA PRO A 122 2.20 16.06 27.69
C PRO A 122 2.63 17.03 26.60
N TRP A 123 2.04 16.89 25.40
CA TRP A 123 2.40 17.76 24.29
C TRP A 123 2.08 19.23 24.59
N GLY A 124 0.91 19.51 25.15
CA GLY A 124 0.46 20.87 25.47
C GLY A 124 0.74 21.88 24.35
N ASN A 125 1.41 22.98 24.69
CA ASN A 125 1.78 24.05 23.76
C ASN A 125 2.90 23.66 22.79
N ASN A 126 3.55 22.50 22.96
CA ASN A 126 4.60 22.01 22.07
C ASN A 126 4.07 21.34 20.80
N LYS A 127 2.76 21.04 20.67
CA LYS A 127 2.18 20.40 19.47
C LYS A 127 2.56 21.13 18.16
N PRO A 128 2.43 22.47 18.02
CA PRO A 128 2.77 23.15 16.77
C PRO A 128 4.25 23.00 16.39
N ASP A 129 5.13 22.99 17.39
CA ASP A 129 6.57 22.86 17.19
C ASP A 129 6.95 21.41 16.83
N ALA A 130 6.32 20.44 17.48
CA ALA A 130 6.47 19.02 17.14
C ALA A 130 6.04 18.74 15.70
N ARG A 131 4.88 19.28 15.25
CA ARG A 131 4.43 19.15 13.85
C ARG A 131 5.42 19.77 12.87
N ARG A 132 5.99 20.94 13.20
CA ARG A 132 6.99 21.62 12.36
C ARG A 132 8.27 20.80 12.27
N ALA A 133 8.79 20.33 13.40
CA ALA A 133 9.97 19.48 13.46
C ALA A 133 9.78 18.16 12.69
N ALA A 134 8.62 17.50 12.84
CA ALA A 134 8.26 16.32 12.08
C ALA A 134 8.20 16.60 10.57
N ALA A 135 7.59 17.71 10.15
CA ALA A 135 7.53 18.11 8.76
C ALA A 135 8.93 18.37 8.17
N GLU A 136 9.81 19.02 8.91
CA GLU A 136 11.21 19.25 8.49
C GLU A 136 11.98 17.94 8.34
N TRP A 137 11.83 17.01 9.29
CA TRP A 137 12.46 15.70 9.21
C TRP A 137 11.93 14.88 8.02
N CYS A 138 10.63 14.95 7.74
CA CYS A 138 10.03 14.33 6.57
C CYS A 138 10.55 14.86 5.23
N GLN A 139 11.09 16.07 5.16
CA GLN A 139 11.70 16.59 3.93
C GLN A 139 13.14 16.15 3.73
N LYS A 140 13.88 15.91 4.82
CA LYS A 140 15.35 15.82 4.82
C LYS A 140 15.92 14.50 5.31
N GLY A 141 15.11 13.60 5.86
CA GLY A 141 15.62 12.34 6.42
C GLY A 141 14.62 11.19 6.44
N ALA A 142 13.37 11.45 6.81
CA ALA A 142 12.37 10.38 6.90
C ALA A 142 11.73 10.01 5.56
N ASN A 143 11.81 10.83 4.51
CA ASN A 143 11.30 10.43 3.19
C ASN A 143 12.20 9.42 2.47
N GLY A 144 11.63 8.80 1.43
CA GLY A 144 12.34 7.90 0.55
C GLY A 144 11.89 6.46 0.72
N ILE A 145 12.70 5.53 0.20
CA ILE A 145 12.36 4.11 0.15
C ILE A 145 12.81 3.44 1.43
N TYR A 146 11.92 2.66 2.04
CA TYR A 146 12.19 1.82 3.20
C TYR A 146 12.11 0.36 2.78
N ASN A 147 13.10 -0.43 3.20
CA ASN A 147 12.98 -1.88 3.17
C ASN A 147 11.94 -2.35 4.19
N ILE A 148 11.46 -3.59 4.05
CA ILE A 148 10.63 -4.21 5.08
C ILE A 148 11.50 -4.37 6.33
N GLY A 149 11.01 -3.98 7.50
CA GLY A 149 11.80 -4.01 8.71
C GLY A 149 12.69 -2.76 8.92
N GLU A 150 12.74 -1.83 7.96
CA GLU A 150 13.58 -0.64 8.10
C GLU A 150 12.91 0.40 9.01
N LYS A 151 13.64 0.83 10.04
CA LYS A 151 13.26 1.92 10.94
C LYS A 151 14.20 3.10 10.79
N ARG A 152 13.65 4.31 10.83
CA ARG A 152 14.40 5.56 10.97
C ARG A 152 13.86 6.34 12.15
N SER A 153 14.74 7.00 12.88
CA SER A 153 14.38 7.84 14.01
C SER A 153 15.11 9.17 13.99
N LYS A 154 14.55 10.15 14.70
CA LYS A 154 15.14 11.47 14.87
C LYS A 154 14.81 12.03 16.24
N CYS A 155 15.83 12.59 16.87
CA CYS A 155 15.69 13.45 18.04
C CYS A 155 15.80 14.92 17.60
N VAL A 156 14.92 15.78 18.12
CA VAL A 156 14.95 17.24 17.95
C VAL A 156 14.68 17.92 19.30
N ASP A 157 15.55 18.79 19.77
CA ASP A 157 15.28 19.58 20.97
C ASP A 157 14.06 20.49 20.78
N ALA A 158 13.16 20.51 21.76
CA ALA A 158 11.98 21.37 21.70
C ALA A 158 12.39 22.84 21.84
N PRO A 159 11.93 23.75 20.95
CA PRO A 159 12.27 25.17 21.03
C PRO A 159 11.86 25.85 22.34
N SER A 160 10.83 25.32 23.02
CA SER A 160 10.41 25.75 24.36
C SER A 160 11.46 25.51 25.44
N GLY A 161 12.37 24.55 25.23
CA GLY A 161 13.29 24.04 26.24
C GLY A 161 12.69 23.00 27.19
N ASP A 162 11.41 22.62 27.03
CA ASP A 162 10.71 21.67 27.91
C ASP A 162 11.29 20.24 27.83
N GLY A 163 11.91 19.90 26.70
CA GLY A 163 12.42 18.57 26.45
C GLY A 163 12.89 18.37 25.01
N LYS A 164 12.73 17.15 24.50
CA LYS A 164 13.09 16.75 23.14
C LYS A 164 11.98 15.95 22.48
N PHE A 165 11.76 16.19 21.20
CA PHE A 165 10.89 15.37 20.38
C PHE A 165 11.63 14.14 19.89
N ILE A 166 11.05 12.96 20.08
CA ILE A 166 11.49 11.74 19.41
C ILE A 166 10.45 11.37 18.37
N PHE A 167 10.91 11.15 17.15
CA PHE A 167 10.09 10.68 16.04
C PHE A 167 10.69 9.38 15.51
N GLU A 168 9.83 8.39 15.26
CA GLU A 168 10.20 7.15 14.58
C GLU A 168 9.22 6.86 13.43
N ILE A 169 9.76 6.37 12.31
CA ILE A 169 9.00 5.78 11.21
C ILE A 169 9.58 4.42 10.88
N TYR A 170 8.69 3.46 10.72
CA TYR A 170 9.02 2.06 10.53
C TYR A 170 8.11 1.45 9.46
N ASN A 171 8.70 0.79 8.45
CA ASN A 171 7.95 -0.04 7.50
C ASN A 171 7.90 -1.47 8.05
N GLU A 172 6.83 -1.79 8.77
CA GLU A 172 6.79 -2.98 9.64
C GLU A 172 6.64 -4.29 8.87
N TRP A 173 5.84 -4.29 7.80
CA TRP A 173 5.53 -5.50 7.02
C TRP A 173 5.18 -5.14 5.56
N GLY A 174 4.84 -6.16 4.76
CA GLY A 174 4.31 -5.97 3.41
C GLY A 174 5.40 -5.81 2.36
N ILE A 175 5.49 -4.63 1.74
CA ILE A 175 6.45 -4.36 0.65
C ILE A 175 7.46 -3.29 1.02
N ARG A 176 8.62 -3.38 0.37
CA ARG A 176 9.52 -2.23 0.21
C ARG A 176 8.75 -1.11 -0.49
N GLN A 177 8.66 0.05 0.14
CA GLN A 177 7.84 1.15 -0.37
C GLN A 177 8.43 2.50 -0.01
N ALA A 178 8.08 3.49 -0.83
CA ALA A 178 8.48 4.87 -0.62
C ALA A 178 7.47 5.61 0.24
N ILE A 179 7.96 6.43 1.17
CA ILE A 179 7.15 7.45 1.85
C ILE A 179 7.50 8.82 1.29
N LEU A 180 6.49 9.51 0.76
CA LEU A 180 6.63 10.88 0.30
C LEU A 180 6.62 11.82 1.50
N PRO A 181 7.25 13.01 1.42
CA PRO A 181 7.28 13.95 2.54
C PRO A 181 5.89 14.33 3.08
N THR A 182 4.90 14.44 2.19
CA THR A 182 3.51 14.74 2.56
C THR A 182 2.86 13.63 3.37
N GLU A 183 3.07 12.38 2.98
CA GLU A 183 2.55 11.20 3.66
C GLU A 183 3.27 10.95 4.98
N CYS A 184 4.60 11.08 4.98
CA CYS A 184 5.42 11.04 6.18
C CYS A 184 4.90 12.01 7.24
N ARG A 185 4.62 13.26 6.84
CA ARG A 185 4.08 14.26 7.76
C ARG A 185 2.71 13.86 8.30
N LYS A 186 1.79 13.41 7.44
CA LYS A 186 0.45 12.97 7.90
C LYS A 186 0.57 11.86 8.93
N ASN A 187 1.42 10.87 8.66
CA ASN A 187 1.61 9.72 9.54
C ASN A 187 2.19 10.16 10.89
N LEU A 188 3.25 10.98 10.93
CA LEU A 188 3.83 11.46 12.19
C LEU A 188 2.89 12.39 12.96
N VAL A 189 2.03 13.16 12.29
CA VAL A 189 1.10 14.08 12.96
C VAL A 189 -0.09 13.36 13.58
N LEU A 190 -0.47 12.17 13.07
CA LEU A 190 -1.57 11.37 13.59
C LEU A 190 -1.53 11.20 15.14
N PRO A 191 -0.42 10.74 15.77
CA PRO A 191 -0.31 10.60 17.22
C PRO A 191 -0.05 11.93 17.92
N ILE A 192 0.70 12.86 17.31
CA ILE A 192 0.92 14.21 17.87
C ILE A 192 -0.43 14.89 18.11
N ASP A 193 -1.38 14.73 17.19
CA ASP A 193 -2.69 15.36 17.27
C ASP A 193 -3.69 14.51 18.05
N GLY A 194 -3.68 13.20 17.82
CA GLY A 194 -4.60 12.24 18.41
C GLY A 194 -4.34 11.92 19.89
N CYS A 195 -3.13 12.18 20.39
CA CYS A 195 -2.77 11.83 21.77
C CYS A 195 -2.49 13.05 22.66
N PRO A 196 -2.79 12.96 23.97
CA PRO A 196 -2.45 14.00 24.94
C PRO A 196 -0.95 14.04 25.23
N GLU A 197 -0.30 12.88 25.21
CA GLU A 197 1.13 12.64 25.42
C GLU A 197 1.68 11.81 24.27
N GLY A 198 2.67 10.94 24.53
CA GLY A 198 3.22 10.02 23.55
C GLY A 198 2.17 9.13 22.88
N GLY A 199 2.47 8.76 21.64
CA GLY A 199 1.56 7.94 20.86
C GLY A 199 2.24 7.21 19.73
N GLN A 200 1.75 6.00 19.50
CA GLN A 200 2.02 5.26 18.27
C GLN A 200 0.91 5.54 17.28
N GLY A 201 1.21 5.38 16.01
CA GLY A 201 0.17 5.23 15.02
C GLY A 201 0.51 4.24 13.93
N ARG A 202 -0.54 3.87 13.21
CA ARG A 202 -0.50 2.82 12.21
C ARG A 202 -1.37 3.23 11.04
N VAL A 203 -0.78 3.20 9.84
CA VAL A 203 -1.48 3.40 8.56
C VAL A 203 -0.87 2.43 7.56
N LYS A 204 -1.67 1.45 7.08
CA LYS A 204 -1.15 0.34 6.26
C LYS A 204 0.01 -0.35 7.01
N SER A 205 1.19 -0.48 6.39
CA SER A 205 2.38 -1.08 7.00
C SER A 205 3.29 -0.06 7.69
N TRP A 206 2.91 1.23 7.66
CA TRP A 206 3.66 2.26 8.35
C TRP A 206 3.29 2.26 9.82
N HIS A 207 4.30 2.05 10.64
CA HIS A 207 4.26 2.32 12.06
C HIS A 207 5.02 3.61 12.31
N MET A 208 4.50 4.44 13.20
CA MET A 208 5.21 5.60 13.69
C MET A 208 5.03 5.76 15.18
N GLU A 209 6.02 6.38 15.80
CA GLU A 209 6.02 6.71 17.21
C GLU A 209 6.45 8.16 17.36
N THR A 210 5.73 8.92 18.18
CA THR A 210 6.08 10.31 18.48
C THR A 210 5.91 10.59 19.95
N THR A 211 6.96 11.15 20.56
CA THR A 211 6.96 11.52 21.98
C THR A 211 7.60 12.89 22.15
N LEU A 212 7.20 13.58 23.21
CA LEU A 212 7.97 14.65 23.83
C LEU A 212 8.56 14.05 25.10
N GLU A 213 9.87 13.97 25.20
CA GLU A 213 10.58 13.37 26.32
C GLU A 213 11.38 14.39 27.10
N LYS A 214 11.63 14.11 28.39
CA LYS A 214 12.54 14.91 29.22
C LYS A 214 13.97 14.90 28.66
N GLY A 215 14.70 15.97 28.92
CA GLY A 215 16.11 16.11 28.57
C GLY A 215 16.35 16.63 27.15
N LYS A 216 17.55 16.41 26.64
CA LYS A 216 18.01 16.88 25.32
C LYS A 216 18.42 15.75 24.40
N CYS A 217 18.45 16.05 23.11
CA CYS A 217 19.27 15.34 22.13
C CYS A 217 20.77 15.63 22.38
#